data_AF-A0A0R3WJP4-F1
#
_entry.id   AF-A0A0R3WJP4-F1
#
_cell.length_a   1.000
_cell.length_b   1.000
_cell.length_c   1.000
_cell.angle_alpha   90.00
_cell.angle_beta   90.00
_cell.angle_gamma   90.00
#
_symmetry.space_group_name_H-M   'P 1'
#
loop_
_entity.id
_entity.type
_entity.pdbx_description
1 polymer ?
#
loop_
_entity_poly.entity_id
_entity_poly.type
_entity_poly.pdbx_seq_one_letter_code
_entity_poly.pdbx_strand_id
1 'polypeptide(L)'
;MGIPDSQIILMIGDSYACNPRNPRPGTVYQSAYNPIDLYGDDIEVDYRGYEVTVENFIRVVTGRLPPSAPASKKLNTDQYSNILIYMTGHGGNGFLKFQDDNELSSVELADVVNQMWLRRRYNEMLIIIDSCQAESMGSQVYSPNVVTIGSSKVGEDSFAHHFDTTIGVFVADRYSYYALQFLERLTHESQHNLVEFLNLCTFNMCKSTVKFRTDLLVKKPHNVLVTDFFSNTHHVESGSYLLPAGDVNLTDGVCAEQLGASNNLTNDHTWVYVQPFPVELTTS
;
A
#
# COMPACT_ATOMS: atom_id res chain seq x y z
N MET A 1 9.22 -10.27 1.31
CA MET A 1 7.97 -9.62 1.76
C MET A 1 6.74 -10.02 0.95
N GLY A 2 6.89 -10.59 -0.27
CA GLY A 2 5.96 -11.57 -0.85
C GLY A 2 4.55 -11.09 -1.21
N ILE A 3 4.33 -9.78 -1.29
CA ILE A 3 3.13 -9.20 -1.90
C ILE A 3 3.15 -9.55 -3.39
N PRO A 4 2.11 -10.21 -3.92
CA PRO A 4 2.04 -10.55 -5.34
C PRO A 4 1.83 -9.29 -6.18
N ASP A 5 2.39 -9.28 -7.39
CA ASP A 5 2.31 -8.14 -8.32
C ASP A 5 0.87 -7.68 -8.60
N SER A 6 -0.08 -8.62 -8.68
CA SER A 6 -1.53 -8.33 -8.81
C SER A 6 -2.14 -7.45 -7.70
N GLN A 7 -1.40 -7.18 -6.62
CA GLN A 7 -1.80 -6.32 -5.51
C GLN A 7 -0.95 -5.04 -5.40
N ILE A 8 -0.04 -4.82 -6.35
CA ILE A 8 0.83 -3.64 -6.43
C ILE A 8 0.40 -2.87 -7.67
N ILE A 9 0.18 -1.56 -7.51
CA ILE A 9 -0.04 -0.67 -8.65
C ILE A 9 1.13 0.31 -8.71
N LEU A 10 1.90 0.26 -9.79
CA LEU A 10 3.05 1.13 -10.00
C LEU A 10 2.78 2.18 -11.08
N MET A 11 2.81 3.45 -10.67
CA MET A 11 2.65 4.61 -11.54
C MET A 11 3.99 5.36 -11.64
N ILE A 12 4.62 5.37 -12.81
CA ILE A 12 5.88 6.09 -13.06
C ILE A 12 5.66 7.17 -14.11
N GLY A 13 5.77 8.43 -13.67
CA GLY A 13 5.55 9.58 -14.55
C GLY A 13 6.65 9.80 -15.58
N ASP A 14 7.88 9.42 -15.26
CA ASP A 14 9.05 9.71 -16.07
C ASP A 14 9.67 8.46 -16.71
N SER A 15 10.39 8.66 -17.81
CA SER A 15 11.11 7.59 -18.51
C SER A 15 12.57 7.49 -18.08
N TYR A 16 12.85 7.26 -16.79
CA TYR A 16 14.23 7.23 -16.25
C TYR A 16 15.09 6.14 -16.91
N ALA A 17 14.57 4.91 -17.02
CA ALA A 17 15.29 3.78 -17.59
C ALA A 17 15.64 3.97 -19.08
N CYS A 18 14.78 4.65 -19.84
CA CYS A 18 14.96 4.91 -21.28
C CYS A 18 15.45 6.33 -21.59
N ASN A 19 15.86 7.10 -20.57
CA ASN A 19 16.31 8.47 -20.77
C ASN A 19 17.62 8.48 -21.58
N PRO A 20 17.78 9.30 -22.63
CA PRO A 20 19.04 9.39 -23.38
C PRO A 20 20.26 9.79 -22.55
N ARG A 21 20.05 10.41 -21.38
CA ARG A 21 21.12 10.74 -20.42
C ARG A 21 21.50 9.57 -19.52
N ASN A 22 20.73 8.48 -19.50
CA ASN A 22 21.04 7.29 -18.73
C ASN A 22 22.16 6.50 -19.44
N PRO A 23 23.37 6.39 -18.84
CA PRO A 23 24.49 5.68 -19.44
C PRO A 23 24.29 4.16 -19.45
N ARG A 24 23.27 3.64 -18.74
CA ARG A 24 22.91 2.23 -18.68
C ARG A 24 21.43 2.08 -19.07
N PRO A 25 21.15 1.96 -20.38
CA PRO A 25 19.77 1.88 -20.86
C PRO A 25 19.03 0.68 -20.26
N GLY A 26 17.78 0.91 -19.86
CA GLY A 26 16.92 -0.13 -19.30
C GLY A 26 17.15 -0.45 -17.83
N THR A 27 17.97 0.33 -17.12
CA THR A 27 18.23 0.10 -15.69
C THR A 27 18.01 1.36 -14.85
N VAL A 28 17.69 1.19 -13.56
CA VAL A 28 17.54 2.27 -12.59
C VAL A 28 18.18 1.86 -11.27
N TYR A 29 19.00 2.72 -10.69
CA TYR A 29 19.73 2.43 -9.44
C TYR A 29 19.41 3.47 -8.37
N GLN A 30 19.32 3.04 -7.13
CA GLN A 30 19.15 3.92 -5.95
C GLN A 30 20.46 4.32 -5.26
N SER A 31 21.59 3.80 -5.74
CA SER A 31 22.91 4.08 -5.18
C SER A 31 24.00 3.88 -6.22
N ALA A 32 24.94 4.82 -6.27
CA ALA A 32 26.15 4.70 -7.08
C ALA A 32 27.16 3.70 -6.49
N TYR A 33 27.11 3.45 -5.17
CA TYR A 33 28.11 2.64 -4.46
C TYR A 33 27.76 1.16 -4.38
N ASN A 34 26.46 0.83 -4.34
CA ASN A 34 25.95 -0.55 -4.36
C ASN A 34 24.75 -0.63 -5.33
N PRO A 35 25.01 -0.68 -6.65
CA PRO A 35 23.97 -0.60 -7.65
C PRO A 35 23.17 -1.91 -7.70
N ILE A 36 21.97 -1.89 -7.12
CA ILE A 36 20.91 -2.87 -7.38
C ILE A 36 20.03 -2.25 -8.45
N ASP A 37 19.84 -2.98 -9.56
CA ASP A 37 18.91 -2.55 -10.59
C ASP A 37 17.48 -2.76 -10.10
N LEU A 38 16.78 -1.65 -9.87
CA LEU A 38 15.39 -1.63 -9.42
C LEU A 38 14.41 -1.76 -10.58
N TYR A 39 14.86 -1.59 -11.83
CA TYR A 39 13.99 -1.61 -13.01
C TYR A 39 14.04 -2.93 -13.77
N GLY A 40 14.84 -3.90 -13.34
CA GLY A 40 15.08 -5.15 -14.06
C GLY A 40 13.82 -5.98 -14.36
N ASP A 41 14.02 -7.22 -14.80
CA ASP A 41 12.94 -8.05 -15.38
C ASP A 41 11.72 -8.32 -14.46
N ASP A 42 11.84 -8.03 -13.17
CA ASP A 42 10.84 -8.32 -12.14
C ASP A 42 9.84 -7.16 -11.87
N ILE A 43 9.99 -5.99 -12.52
CA ILE A 43 9.10 -4.84 -12.29
C ILE A 43 7.96 -4.74 -13.33
N GLU A 44 6.71 -4.75 -12.86
CA GLU A 44 5.55 -4.39 -13.68
C GLU A 44 5.19 -2.92 -13.46
N VAL A 45 5.11 -2.13 -14.54
CA VAL A 45 4.71 -0.72 -14.47
C VAL A 45 3.36 -0.57 -15.13
N ASP A 46 2.32 -0.34 -14.31
CA ASP A 46 0.92 -0.29 -14.74
C ASP A 46 0.55 0.99 -15.47
N TYR A 47 1.04 2.12 -14.99
CA TYR A 47 0.76 3.44 -15.57
C TYR A 47 2.09 4.14 -15.85
N ARG A 48 2.33 4.49 -17.12
CA ARG A 48 3.59 5.10 -17.58
C ARG A 48 3.32 6.47 -18.20
N GLY A 49 4.21 7.43 -17.95
CA GLY A 49 4.22 8.70 -18.68
C GLY A 49 2.88 9.44 -18.57
N TYR A 50 2.26 9.69 -19.73
CA TYR A 50 0.99 10.39 -19.85
C TYR A 50 -0.20 9.70 -19.17
N GLU A 51 -0.09 8.40 -18.83
CA GLU A 51 -1.13 7.72 -18.05
C GLU A 51 -1.07 8.08 -16.55
N VAL A 52 0.03 8.67 -16.07
CA VAL A 52 0.19 9.09 -14.67
C VAL A 52 -0.44 10.45 -14.47
N THR A 53 -1.76 10.44 -14.27
CA THR A 53 -2.57 11.63 -14.01
C THR A 53 -3.27 11.53 -12.66
N VAL A 54 -3.63 12.68 -12.09
CA VAL A 54 -4.44 12.75 -10.86
C VAL A 54 -5.75 11.99 -11.03
N GLU A 55 -6.41 12.13 -12.20
CA GLU A 55 -7.65 11.43 -12.51
C GLU A 55 -7.49 9.91 -12.46
N ASN A 56 -6.43 9.37 -13.08
CA ASN A 56 -6.17 7.93 -13.06
C ASN A 56 -5.83 7.44 -11.66
N PHE A 57 -5.02 8.18 -10.90
CA PHE A 57 -4.75 7.87 -9.49
C PHE A 57 -6.05 7.77 -8.68
N ILE A 58 -6.91 8.79 -8.75
CA ILE A 58 -8.21 8.82 -8.06
C ILE A 58 -9.08 7.63 -8.48
N ARG A 59 -9.14 7.31 -9.78
CA ARG A 59 -9.93 6.19 -10.30
C ARG A 59 -9.41 4.84 -9.83
N VAL A 60 -8.10 4.63 -9.83
CA VAL A 60 -7.46 3.40 -9.35
C VAL A 60 -7.78 3.21 -7.87
N VAL A 61 -7.47 4.20 -7.04
CA VAL A 61 -7.66 4.10 -5.59
C VAL A 61 -9.13 3.85 -5.29
N THR A 62 -10.05 4.64 -5.84
CA THR A 62 -11.49 4.50 -5.57
C THR A 62 -12.18 3.31 -6.27
N GLY A 63 -11.44 2.54 -7.08
CA GLY A 63 -11.98 1.43 -7.87
C GLY A 63 -12.98 1.85 -8.95
N ARG A 64 -12.90 3.08 -9.46
CA ARG A 64 -13.78 3.66 -10.50
C ARG A 64 -13.14 3.56 -11.89
N LEU A 65 -12.71 2.37 -12.24
CA LEU A 65 -12.20 2.05 -13.57
C LEU A 65 -13.31 1.44 -14.43
N PRO A 66 -13.26 1.58 -15.76
CA PRO A 66 -14.22 0.93 -16.64
C PRO A 66 -14.15 -0.60 -16.47
N PRO A 67 -15.25 -1.34 -16.71
CA PRO A 67 -15.25 -2.80 -16.60
C PRO A 67 -14.16 -3.47 -17.45
N SER A 68 -13.86 -2.87 -18.61
CA SER A 68 -12.82 -3.30 -19.55
C SER A 68 -11.38 -3.07 -19.09
N ALA A 69 -11.15 -2.36 -17.97
CA ALA A 69 -9.80 -2.17 -17.47
C ALA A 69 -9.16 -3.53 -17.11
N PRO A 70 -7.87 -3.76 -17.45
CA PRO A 70 -7.15 -4.98 -17.07
C PRO A 70 -7.14 -5.21 -15.56
N ALA A 71 -6.98 -6.47 -15.14
CA ALA A 71 -6.89 -6.81 -13.72
C ALA A 71 -5.65 -6.21 -13.06
N SER A 72 -4.49 -6.20 -13.75
CA SER A 72 -3.24 -5.58 -13.25
C SER A 72 -3.41 -4.09 -12.96
N LYS A 73 -4.21 -3.39 -13.76
CA LYS A 73 -4.47 -1.94 -13.56
C LYS A 73 -5.50 -1.60 -12.48
N LYS A 74 -6.02 -2.58 -11.72
CA LYS A 74 -7.12 -2.41 -10.74
C LYS A 74 -6.65 -2.69 -9.32
N LEU A 75 -6.92 -1.76 -8.41
CA LEU A 75 -6.76 -1.97 -6.97
C LEU A 75 -8.00 -2.70 -6.39
N ASN A 76 -7.95 -4.03 -6.34
CA ASN A 76 -9.06 -4.86 -5.86
C ASN A 76 -9.00 -5.06 -4.34
N THR A 77 -9.46 -4.07 -3.58
CA THR A 77 -9.47 -4.08 -2.11
C THR A 77 -10.88 -4.12 -1.53
N ASP A 78 -10.97 -4.60 -0.31
CA ASP A 78 -12.20 -4.71 0.47
C ASP A 78 -12.00 -4.27 1.93
N GLN A 79 -12.99 -4.52 2.78
CA GLN A 79 -13.01 -4.09 4.18
C GLN A 79 -11.97 -4.81 5.07
N TYR A 80 -11.29 -5.83 4.56
CA TYR A 80 -10.26 -6.61 5.27
C TYR A 80 -8.85 -6.29 4.74
N SER A 81 -8.76 -5.49 3.68
CA SER A 81 -7.50 -5.18 3.00
C SER A 81 -6.75 -4.05 3.70
N ASN A 82 -5.48 -4.25 4.03
CA ASN A 82 -4.58 -3.17 4.42
C ASN A 82 -3.99 -2.53 3.15
N ILE A 83 -3.95 -1.20 3.08
CA ILE A 83 -3.48 -0.47 1.90
C ILE A 83 -2.28 0.38 2.26
N LEU A 84 -1.21 0.29 1.46
CA LEU A 84 -0.11 1.24 1.43
C LEU A 84 -0.24 2.13 0.20
N ILE A 85 -0.30 3.45 0.41
CA ILE A 85 -0.15 4.46 -0.65
C ILE A 85 1.18 5.16 -0.41
N TYR A 86 2.14 4.97 -1.31
CA TYR A 86 3.41 5.68 -1.31
C TYR A 86 3.46 6.63 -2.50
N MET A 87 3.71 7.92 -2.23
CA MET A 87 3.86 8.94 -3.27
C MET A 87 5.16 9.70 -3.01
N THR A 88 6.00 9.80 -4.03
CA THR A 88 7.22 10.63 -4.02
C THR A 88 7.21 11.56 -5.22
N GLY A 89 7.70 12.79 -5.01
CA GLY A 89 7.82 13.78 -6.07
C GLY A 89 7.97 15.19 -5.51
N HIS A 90 7.73 16.17 -6.38
CA HIS A 90 7.70 17.57 -5.98
C HIS A 90 6.32 17.98 -5.48
N GLY A 91 6.27 18.91 -4.54
CA GLY A 91 5.04 19.38 -3.96
C GLY A 91 5.26 20.62 -3.11
N GLY A 92 4.24 20.99 -2.36
CA GLY A 92 4.26 22.16 -1.49
C GLY A 92 3.14 22.08 -0.46
N ASN A 93 2.78 23.23 0.12
CA ASN A 93 1.75 23.27 1.14
C ASN A 93 0.37 22.91 0.56
N GLY A 94 -0.08 21.69 0.81
CA GLY A 94 -1.40 21.18 0.47
C GLY A 94 -1.50 20.59 -0.93
N PHE A 95 -0.39 20.33 -1.62
CA PHE A 95 -0.42 19.68 -2.93
C PHE A 95 0.84 18.85 -3.23
N LEU A 96 0.68 17.85 -4.09
CA LEU A 96 1.75 17.08 -4.73
C LEU A 96 1.58 17.15 -6.25
N LYS A 97 2.66 17.43 -6.98
CA LYS A 97 2.62 17.53 -8.44
C LYS A 97 2.54 16.17 -9.09
N PHE A 98 1.70 16.06 -10.11
CA PHE A 98 1.63 14.94 -11.04
C PHE A 98 2.10 15.47 -12.40
N GLN A 99 3.30 15.05 -12.81
CA GLN A 99 3.97 15.63 -13.97
C GLN A 99 4.12 17.16 -13.81
N ASP A 100 4.22 17.89 -14.92
CA ASP A 100 4.38 19.35 -14.94
C ASP A 100 3.06 20.13 -14.94
N ASP A 101 1.93 19.46 -15.25
CA ASP A 101 0.68 20.13 -15.61
C ASP A 101 -0.44 20.03 -14.56
N ASN A 102 -0.37 19.08 -13.62
CA ASN A 102 -1.44 18.80 -12.68
C ASN A 102 -0.93 18.65 -11.25
N GLU A 103 -1.81 18.87 -10.28
CA GLU A 103 -1.51 18.77 -8.86
C GLU A 103 -2.63 18.02 -8.16
N LEU A 104 -2.27 17.06 -7.31
CA LEU A 104 -3.19 16.44 -6.36
C LEU A 104 -3.19 17.26 -5.09
N SER A 105 -4.33 17.84 -4.72
CA SER A 105 -4.46 18.58 -3.46
C SER A 105 -4.68 17.66 -2.25
N SER A 106 -4.35 18.16 -1.07
CA SER A 106 -4.59 17.46 0.21
C SER A 106 -6.09 17.24 0.46
N VAL A 107 -6.94 18.13 -0.03
CA VAL A 107 -8.41 18.02 0.05
C VAL A 107 -8.90 16.89 -0.84
N GLU A 108 -8.45 16.81 -2.09
CA GLU A 108 -8.80 15.71 -2.99
C GLU A 108 -8.33 14.36 -2.45
N LEU A 109 -7.12 14.31 -1.88
CA LEU A 109 -6.62 13.09 -1.22
C LEU A 109 -7.54 12.69 -0.06
N ALA A 110 -7.94 13.64 0.80
CA ALA A 110 -8.85 13.36 1.91
C ALA A 110 -10.21 12.84 1.43
N ASP A 111 -10.76 13.40 0.35
CA ASP A 111 -12.02 12.96 -0.23
C ASP A 111 -11.92 11.58 -0.88
N VAL A 112 -10.77 11.24 -1.50
CA VAL A 112 -10.50 9.89 -2.02
C VAL A 112 -10.51 8.86 -0.89
N VAL A 113 -9.80 9.16 0.20
CA VAL A 113 -9.73 8.27 1.38
C VAL A 113 -11.12 8.11 2.01
N ASN A 114 -11.91 9.18 2.09
CA ASN A 114 -13.28 9.11 2.58
C ASN A 114 -14.19 8.27 1.68
N GLN A 115 -14.04 8.37 0.35
CA GLN A 115 -14.78 7.52 -0.57
C GLN A 115 -14.42 6.04 -0.42
N MET A 116 -13.15 5.74 -0.14
CA MET A 116 -12.69 4.39 0.16
C MET A 116 -13.31 3.84 1.45
N TRP A 117 -13.39 4.69 2.48
CA TRP A 117 -13.99 4.33 3.77
C TRP A 117 -15.49 4.05 3.63
N LEU A 118 -16.24 4.97 3.00
CA LEU A 118 -17.69 4.84 2.80
C LEU A 118 -18.05 3.59 1.97
N ARG A 119 -17.16 3.17 1.08
CA ARG A 119 -17.31 1.97 0.25
C ARG A 119 -16.72 0.70 0.88
N ARG A 120 -16.22 0.78 2.12
CA ARG A 120 -15.58 -0.31 2.84
C ARG A 120 -14.49 -1.02 2.01
N ARG A 121 -13.57 -0.23 1.46
CA ARG A 121 -12.48 -0.72 0.58
C ARG A 121 -11.13 -0.83 1.27
N TYR A 122 -11.07 -0.64 2.60
CA TYR A 122 -9.88 -0.92 3.39
C TYR A 122 -10.25 -1.25 4.84
N ASN A 123 -9.38 -2.00 5.50
CA ASN A 123 -9.33 -2.19 6.95
C ASN A 123 -8.50 -1.08 7.60
N GLU A 124 -7.23 -0.98 7.20
CA GLU A 124 -6.28 0.04 7.62
C GLU A 124 -5.52 0.61 6.40
N MET A 125 -5.14 1.88 6.45
CA MET A 125 -4.42 2.55 5.37
C MET A 125 -3.20 3.29 5.90
N LEU A 126 -2.05 3.05 5.28
CA LEU A 126 -0.81 3.80 5.50
C LEU A 126 -0.53 4.66 4.26
N ILE A 127 -0.48 5.97 4.44
CA ILE A 127 -0.16 6.94 3.40
C ILE A 127 1.21 7.54 3.70
N ILE A 128 2.15 7.41 2.78
CA ILE A 128 3.51 7.92 2.90
C ILE A 128 3.75 8.90 1.75
N ILE A 129 4.06 10.14 2.09
CA ILE A 129 4.35 11.22 1.14
C ILE A 129 5.80 11.67 1.33
N ASP A 130 6.63 11.48 0.32
CA ASP A 130 7.98 12.06 0.26
C ASP A 130 8.04 13.25 -0.71
N SER A 131 8.03 14.46 -0.15
CA SER A 131 8.00 15.73 -0.90
C SER A 131 8.31 16.90 0.02
N CYS A 132 8.56 18.09 -0.52
CA CYS A 132 8.54 19.34 0.24
C CYS A 132 7.17 19.56 0.89
N GLN A 133 7.17 20.02 2.15
CA GLN A 133 5.99 20.28 2.98
C GLN A 133 4.98 19.13 3.05
N ALA A 134 5.45 17.88 2.99
CA ALA A 134 4.62 16.67 2.87
C ALA A 134 3.64 16.47 4.03
N GLU A 135 3.92 16.98 5.24
CA GLU A 135 2.98 16.99 6.37
C GLU A 135 1.60 17.54 5.99
N SER A 136 1.56 18.56 5.12
CA SER A 136 0.32 19.22 4.70
C SER A 136 -0.65 18.29 3.97
N MET A 137 -0.14 17.27 3.26
CA MET A 137 -0.97 16.32 2.51
C MET A 137 -1.84 15.47 3.42
N GLY A 138 -1.29 15.01 4.55
CA GLY A 138 -2.02 14.25 5.55
C GLY A 138 -2.94 15.09 6.45
N SER A 139 -2.76 16.42 6.49
CA SER A 139 -3.47 17.30 7.43
C SER A 139 -4.98 17.35 7.25
N GLN A 140 -5.47 17.16 6.02
CA GLN A 140 -6.89 17.21 5.69
C GLN A 140 -7.58 15.84 5.78
N VAL A 141 -6.83 14.75 5.96
CA VAL A 141 -7.43 13.41 6.07
C VAL A 141 -8.22 13.30 7.37
N TYR A 142 -9.47 12.83 7.27
CA TYR A 142 -10.40 12.72 8.41
C TYR A 142 -11.06 11.34 8.55
N SER A 143 -10.78 10.41 7.63
CA SER A 143 -11.35 9.06 7.66
C SER A 143 -10.63 8.19 8.69
N PRO A 144 -11.32 7.28 9.38
CA PRO A 144 -10.73 6.43 10.42
C PRO A 144 -9.81 5.35 9.83
N ASN A 145 -9.00 4.76 10.69
CA ASN A 145 -8.02 3.71 10.38
C ASN A 145 -6.97 4.13 9.35
N VAL A 146 -6.56 5.40 9.38
CA VAL A 146 -5.53 5.92 8.47
C VAL A 146 -4.33 6.43 9.26
N VAL A 147 -3.14 6.13 8.77
CA VAL A 147 -1.87 6.72 9.22
C VAL A 147 -1.32 7.51 8.06
N THR A 148 -0.89 8.75 8.31
CA THR A 148 -0.21 9.55 7.30
C THR A 148 1.20 9.87 7.77
N ILE A 149 2.18 9.73 6.88
CA ILE A 149 3.57 10.13 7.09
C ILE A 149 3.95 11.13 6.01
N GLY A 150 4.50 12.27 6.40
CA GLY A 150 5.13 13.25 5.52
C GLY A 150 6.62 13.33 5.82
N SER A 151 7.47 13.26 4.80
CA SER A 151 8.93 13.31 4.95
C SER A 151 9.47 14.66 5.43
N SER A 152 8.67 15.72 5.32
CA SER A 152 9.02 17.09 5.72
C SER A 152 7.84 17.82 6.37
N LYS A 153 8.16 18.71 7.31
CA LYS A 153 7.19 19.57 8.00
C LYS A 153 6.76 20.73 7.09
N VAL A 154 5.56 21.28 7.31
CA VAL A 154 5.16 22.55 6.68
C VAL A 154 6.21 23.65 6.97
N GLY A 155 6.67 24.31 5.90
CA GLY A 155 7.77 25.28 5.93
C GLY A 155 9.18 24.69 5.76
N GLU A 156 9.33 23.38 5.60
CA GLU A 156 10.60 22.71 5.29
C GLU A 156 10.57 22.03 3.92
N ASP A 157 11.74 21.95 3.29
CA ASP A 157 11.94 21.16 2.06
C ASP A 157 12.24 19.69 2.39
N SER A 158 11.93 18.79 1.45
CA SER A 158 12.57 17.47 1.42
C SER A 158 13.86 17.53 0.61
N PHE A 159 14.76 16.58 0.87
CA PHE A 159 16.09 16.60 0.28
C PHE A 159 16.40 15.28 -0.40
N ALA A 160 17.14 15.39 -1.50
CA ALA A 160 17.69 14.25 -2.21
C ALA A 160 18.95 13.69 -1.51
N HIS A 161 19.32 12.47 -1.86
CA HIS A 161 20.47 11.70 -1.38
C HIS A 161 21.19 11.02 -2.56
N HIS A 162 22.44 10.60 -2.34
CA HIS A 162 23.25 9.85 -3.31
C HIS A 162 23.40 10.59 -4.65
N PHE A 163 24.21 11.64 -4.65
CA PHE A 163 24.58 12.31 -5.89
C PHE A 163 25.45 11.39 -6.75
N ASP A 164 24.99 11.08 -7.96
CA ASP A 164 25.77 10.33 -8.94
C ASP A 164 26.50 11.31 -9.87
N THR A 165 27.82 11.36 -9.76
CA THR A 165 28.66 12.27 -10.54
C THR A 165 28.74 11.89 -12.03
N THR A 166 28.36 10.67 -12.40
CA THR A 166 28.40 10.21 -13.81
C THR A 166 27.25 10.79 -14.62
N ILE A 167 26.07 10.92 -14.00
CA ILE A 167 24.86 11.46 -14.61
C ILE A 167 24.49 12.87 -14.11
N GLY A 168 25.15 13.34 -13.05
CA GLY A 168 24.98 14.69 -12.51
C GLY A 168 23.64 14.93 -11.81
N VAL A 169 23.00 13.87 -11.31
CA VAL A 169 21.72 13.93 -10.60
C VAL A 169 21.77 13.13 -9.30
N PHE A 170 20.84 13.43 -8.38
CA PHE A 170 20.61 12.58 -7.21
C PHE A 170 19.71 11.41 -7.59
N VAL A 171 19.99 10.22 -7.05
CA VAL A 171 19.29 8.98 -7.44
C VAL A 171 18.32 8.43 -6.38
N ALA A 172 18.20 9.10 -5.23
CA ALA A 172 17.27 8.74 -4.18
C ALA A 172 16.86 9.98 -3.39
N ASP A 173 15.71 9.93 -2.71
CA ASP A 173 15.35 10.88 -1.67
C ASP A 173 15.81 10.39 -0.30
N ARG A 174 16.12 11.31 0.62
CA ARG A 174 16.66 10.95 1.94
C ARG A 174 15.71 10.07 2.73
N TYR A 175 14.43 10.45 2.80
CA TYR A 175 13.45 9.69 3.57
C TYR A 175 13.21 8.32 2.93
N SER A 176 12.97 8.25 1.61
CA SER A 176 12.84 6.98 0.88
C SER A 176 14.05 6.06 1.09
N TYR A 177 15.27 6.59 1.03
CA TYR A 177 16.49 5.81 1.23
C TYR A 177 16.53 5.15 2.62
N TYR A 178 16.26 5.91 3.68
CA TYR A 178 16.26 5.35 5.04
C TYR A 178 15.05 4.45 5.31
N ALA A 179 13.89 4.75 4.71
CA ALA A 179 12.72 3.89 4.78
C ALA A 179 13.01 2.52 4.16
N LEU A 180 13.62 2.51 2.98
CA LEU A 180 14.03 1.25 2.34
C LEU A 180 15.08 0.52 3.17
N GLN A 181 16.10 1.21 3.68
CA GLN A 181 17.13 0.58 4.53
C GLN A 181 16.53 -0.07 5.79
N PHE A 182 15.47 0.51 6.35
CA PHE A 182 14.73 -0.11 7.45
C PHE A 182 14.02 -1.39 6.98
N LEU A 183 13.31 -1.31 5.85
CA LEU A 183 12.53 -2.43 5.28
C LEU A 183 13.40 -3.60 4.81
N GLU A 184 14.60 -3.35 4.28
CA GLU A 184 15.56 -4.37 3.85
C GLU A 184 16.04 -5.28 5.00
N ARG A 185 15.88 -4.85 6.25
CA ARG A 185 16.23 -5.64 7.44
C ARG A 185 15.08 -6.52 7.92
N LEU A 186 13.89 -6.36 7.36
CA LEU A 186 12.70 -7.08 7.78
C LEU A 186 12.51 -8.39 7.02
N THR A 187 11.93 -9.35 7.71
CA THR A 187 11.38 -10.59 7.15
C THR A 187 9.87 -10.64 7.38
N HIS A 188 9.20 -11.64 6.81
CA HIS A 188 7.76 -11.83 7.00
C HIS A 188 7.35 -12.08 8.45
N GLU A 189 8.25 -12.66 9.26
CA GLU A 189 8.02 -12.96 10.68
C GLU A 189 8.35 -11.78 11.60
N SER A 190 8.91 -10.69 11.06
CA SER A 190 9.36 -9.54 11.84
C SER A 190 8.21 -8.88 12.60
N GLN A 191 8.44 -8.59 13.88
CA GLN A 191 7.46 -8.01 14.80
C GLN A 191 7.73 -6.53 15.12
N HIS A 192 8.37 -5.82 14.19
CA HIS A 192 8.61 -4.39 14.34
C HIS A 192 7.27 -3.64 14.29
N ASN A 193 7.00 -2.86 15.32
CA ASN A 193 5.78 -2.06 15.38
C ASN A 193 5.90 -0.79 14.53
N LEU A 194 4.75 -0.20 14.23
CA LEU A 194 4.65 1.00 13.41
C LEU A 194 5.39 2.19 14.03
N VAL A 195 5.45 2.31 15.36
CA VAL A 195 6.15 3.43 16.04
C VAL A 195 7.64 3.43 15.72
N GLU A 196 8.27 2.26 15.59
CA GLU A 196 9.67 2.16 15.18
C GLU A 196 9.87 2.70 13.76
N PHE A 197 8.97 2.36 12.84
CA PHE A 197 8.99 2.88 11.47
C PHE A 197 8.73 4.40 11.43
N LEU A 198 7.77 4.90 12.21
CA LEU A 198 7.48 6.35 12.30
C LEU A 198 8.69 7.18 12.76
N ASN A 199 9.63 6.58 13.48
CA ASN A 199 10.83 7.22 13.98
C ASN A 199 12.11 6.85 13.19
N LEU A 200 11.97 6.27 11.99
CA LEU A 200 13.11 5.75 11.22
C LEU A 200 14.12 6.84 10.80
N CYS A 201 13.66 8.08 10.59
CA CYS A 201 14.51 9.16 10.11
C CYS A 201 14.57 10.33 11.09
N THR A 202 15.75 10.56 11.66
CA THR A 202 16.02 11.77 12.45
C THR A 202 16.28 12.97 11.56
N PHE A 203 16.13 14.19 12.10
CA PHE A 203 16.45 15.43 11.38
C PHE A 203 17.89 15.42 10.82
N ASN A 204 18.85 14.85 11.54
CA ASN A 204 20.24 14.78 11.07
C ASN A 204 20.41 13.92 9.82
N MET A 205 19.59 12.88 9.68
CA MET A 205 19.58 11.95 8.56
C MET A 205 18.81 12.53 7.37
N CYS A 206 17.55 12.95 7.58
CA CYS A 206 16.68 13.44 6.51
C CYS A 206 16.91 14.90 6.12
N LYS A 207 17.56 15.70 6.98
CA LYS A 207 17.67 17.16 6.84
C LYS A 207 16.33 17.89 6.80
N SER A 208 15.26 17.17 7.13
CA SER A 208 13.89 17.62 7.29
C SER A 208 13.29 16.91 8.51
N THR A 209 12.22 17.48 9.04
CA THR A 209 11.46 16.92 10.14
C THR A 209 10.35 16.03 9.60
N VAL A 210 10.48 14.72 9.77
CA VAL A 210 9.40 13.77 9.45
C VAL A 210 8.22 14.03 10.39
N LYS A 211 7.02 14.06 9.82
CA LYS A 211 5.77 14.26 10.54
C LYS A 211 4.81 13.13 10.25
N PHE A 212 4.01 12.76 11.24
CA PHE A 212 3.04 11.71 11.09
C PHE A 212 1.78 11.98 11.90
N ARG A 213 0.67 11.39 11.44
CA ARG A 213 -0.61 11.38 12.12
C ARG A 213 -1.05 9.95 12.37
N THR A 214 -1.41 9.68 13.61
CA THR A 214 -1.93 8.39 14.07
C THR A 214 -3.23 8.55 14.85
N ASP A 215 -3.74 9.78 14.96
CA ASP A 215 -4.96 10.12 15.69
C ASP A 215 -6.23 9.48 15.09
N LEU A 216 -6.16 9.08 13.82
CA LEU A 216 -7.26 8.43 13.11
C LEU A 216 -7.25 6.90 13.28
N LEU A 217 -6.19 6.31 13.82
CA LEU A 217 -6.16 4.87 14.10
C LEU A 217 -7.04 4.53 15.31
N VAL A 218 -7.88 3.52 15.15
CA VAL A 218 -8.60 2.92 16.29
C VAL A 218 -7.65 2.12 17.18
N LYS A 219 -6.70 1.39 16.57
CA LYS A 219 -5.65 0.66 17.30
C LYS A 219 -4.55 1.62 17.75
N LYS A 220 -3.99 1.35 18.92
CA LYS A 220 -2.80 2.07 19.37
C LYS A 220 -1.62 1.73 18.45
N PRO A 221 -0.84 2.72 17.95
CA PRO A 221 0.23 2.48 16.97
C PRO A 221 1.28 1.42 17.34
N HIS A 222 1.57 1.23 18.63
CA HIS A 222 2.48 0.18 19.11
C HIS A 222 2.01 -1.26 18.85
N ASN A 223 0.72 -1.45 18.54
CA ASN A 223 0.11 -2.76 18.29
C ASN A 223 -0.08 -3.04 16.79
N VAL A 224 0.27 -2.08 15.93
CA VAL A 224 0.21 -2.22 14.48
C VAL A 224 1.61 -2.59 14.01
N LEU A 225 1.74 -3.66 13.22
CA LEU A 225 3.04 -4.08 12.72
C LEU A 225 3.36 -3.40 11.39
N VAL A 226 4.64 -3.20 11.12
CA VAL A 226 5.08 -2.73 9.79
C VAL A 226 4.74 -3.77 8.71
N THR A 227 4.85 -5.05 9.06
CA THR A 227 4.52 -6.16 8.17
C THR A 227 3.05 -6.18 7.74
N ASP A 228 2.15 -5.56 8.49
CA ASP A 228 0.72 -5.45 8.14
C ASP A 228 0.49 -4.64 6.85
N PHE A 229 1.45 -3.78 6.45
CA PHE A 229 1.38 -2.97 5.24
C PHE A 229 2.42 -3.36 4.18
N PHE A 230 3.55 -3.93 4.60
CA PHE A 230 4.69 -4.20 3.70
C PHE A 230 4.90 -5.68 3.40
N SER A 231 4.14 -6.60 4.00
CA SER A 231 4.24 -8.05 3.77
C SER A 231 2.89 -8.63 3.34
N ASN A 232 2.92 -9.73 2.60
CA ASN A 232 1.75 -10.58 2.40
C ASN A 232 1.44 -11.37 3.68
N THR A 233 0.68 -10.76 4.58
CA THR A 233 0.17 -11.41 5.80
C THR A 233 -1.30 -11.80 5.59
N HIS A 234 -1.62 -13.08 5.82
CA HIS A 234 -3.00 -13.56 5.80
C HIS A 234 -3.49 -13.68 7.24
N HIS A 235 -4.35 -12.75 7.67
CA HIS A 235 -5.07 -12.89 8.93
C HIS A 235 -6.31 -13.74 8.70
N VAL A 236 -6.27 -14.99 9.17
CA VAL A 236 -7.44 -15.87 9.16
C VAL A 236 -8.29 -15.54 10.38
N GLU A 237 -9.37 -14.79 10.17
CA GLU A 237 -10.40 -14.61 11.19
C GLU A 237 -11.36 -15.80 11.18
N SER A 238 -11.78 -16.24 12.37
CA SER A 238 -12.76 -17.33 12.49
C SER A 238 -14.13 -16.82 12.04
N GLY A 239 -14.66 -17.38 10.94
CA GLY A 239 -15.99 -17.06 10.41
C GLY A 239 -17.15 -17.57 11.26
N SER A 240 -16.94 -17.81 12.56
CA SER A 240 -17.95 -18.31 13.49
C SER A 240 -19.16 -17.38 13.60
N TYR A 241 -19.00 -16.09 13.29
CA TYR A 241 -20.10 -15.11 13.21
C TYR A 241 -20.96 -15.23 11.94
N LEU A 242 -20.50 -15.94 10.91
CA LEU A 242 -21.27 -16.27 9.71
C LEU A 242 -22.10 -17.54 9.89
N LEU A 243 -21.82 -18.31 10.94
CA LEU A 243 -22.66 -19.45 11.32
C LEU A 243 -23.90 -18.90 12.04
N PRO A 244 -25.12 -19.24 11.58
CA PRO A 244 -26.32 -18.92 12.34
C PRO A 244 -26.20 -19.53 13.73
N ALA A 245 -26.50 -18.75 14.76
CA ALA A 245 -26.58 -19.22 16.14
C ALA A 245 -27.71 -20.27 16.25
N GLY A 246 -27.35 -21.52 15.98
CA GLY A 246 -28.22 -22.68 16.01
C GLY A 246 -27.43 -23.88 16.51
N ASP A 247 -27.51 -24.10 17.81
CA ASP A 247 -27.23 -25.32 18.57
C ASP A 247 -26.42 -26.42 17.87
N VAL A 248 -25.12 -26.48 18.14
CA VAL A 248 -24.42 -27.77 18.18
C VAL A 248 -23.60 -27.83 19.46
N ASN A 249 -24.15 -28.50 20.46
CA ASN A 249 -23.42 -29.02 21.60
C ASN A 249 -22.34 -29.98 21.08
N LEU A 250 -21.12 -29.49 20.90
CA LEU A 250 -19.94 -30.35 20.82
C LEU A 250 -19.56 -30.71 22.25
N THR A 251 -20.21 -31.75 22.79
CA THR A 251 -19.71 -32.43 23.98
C THR A 251 -18.41 -33.14 23.63
N ASP A 252 -17.36 -32.80 24.37
CA ASP A 252 -16.14 -33.57 24.52
C ASP A 252 -16.42 -35.07 24.64
N GLY A 253 -15.68 -35.88 23.88
CA GLY A 253 -15.55 -37.30 24.15
C GLY A 253 -15.42 -38.20 22.94
N VAL A 254 -14.17 -38.58 22.67
CA VAL A 254 -13.66 -39.96 22.50
C VAL A 254 -12.75 -40.07 21.27
N CYS A 255 -11.46 -39.85 21.53
CA CYS A 255 -10.39 -40.57 20.84
C CYS A 255 -10.28 -41.97 21.45
N ALA A 256 -10.77 -43.01 20.77
CA ALA A 256 -10.26 -44.38 20.86
C ALA A 256 -10.98 -45.31 19.87
N GLU A 257 -10.16 -46.00 19.06
CA GLU A 257 -10.34 -47.36 18.52
C GLU A 257 -11.66 -47.77 17.83
N GLN A 258 -11.61 -48.00 16.51
CA GLN A 258 -11.62 -49.38 15.97
C GLN A 258 -11.55 -49.38 14.43
N LEU A 259 -10.53 -50.08 13.91
CA LEU A 259 -10.46 -50.59 12.55
C LEU A 259 -11.55 -51.66 12.36
N GLY A 260 -12.37 -51.53 11.31
CA GLY A 260 -13.12 -52.68 10.79
C GLY A 260 -14.45 -52.36 10.09
N ALA A 261 -14.42 -52.45 8.76
CA ALA A 261 -15.49 -52.87 7.86
C ALA A 261 -16.74 -51.97 7.65
N SER A 262 -16.74 -51.35 6.47
CA SER A 262 -17.85 -51.19 5.51
C SER A 262 -19.21 -50.70 6.01
N ASN A 263 -19.56 -49.47 5.62
CA ASN A 263 -20.83 -49.19 4.95
C ASN A 263 -20.71 -47.93 4.07
N ASN A 264 -21.15 -48.08 2.82
CA ASN A 264 -21.19 -47.03 1.81
C ASN A 264 -22.13 -45.89 2.24
N LEU A 265 -21.57 -44.71 2.49
CA LEU A 265 -22.25 -43.43 2.39
C LEU A 265 -21.32 -42.49 1.64
N THR A 266 -21.58 -42.34 0.34
CA THR A 266 -20.93 -41.36 -0.52
C THR A 266 -21.40 -39.96 -0.10
N ASN A 267 -20.67 -39.31 0.80
CA ASN A 267 -20.78 -37.87 0.98
C ASN A 267 -19.84 -37.19 -0.02
N ASP A 268 -20.41 -36.93 -1.21
CA ASP A 268 -19.83 -36.03 -2.19
C ASP A 268 -19.93 -34.61 -1.63
N HIS A 269 -18.87 -34.16 -0.93
CA HIS A 269 -18.76 -32.77 -0.48
C HIS A 269 -18.50 -31.86 -1.67
N THR A 270 -19.56 -31.53 -2.39
CA THR A 270 -19.57 -30.48 -3.40
C THR A 270 -19.50 -29.14 -2.68
N TRP A 271 -18.33 -28.52 -2.74
CA TRP A 271 -18.14 -27.13 -2.30
C TRP A 271 -18.93 -26.22 -3.24
N VAL A 272 -20.00 -25.64 -2.74
CA VAL A 272 -20.77 -24.64 -3.49
C VAL A 272 -20.17 -23.26 -3.21
N TYR A 273 -19.62 -22.64 -4.25
CA TYR A 273 -19.24 -21.23 -4.21
C TYR A 273 -20.50 -20.38 -4.02
N VAL A 274 -20.58 -19.67 -2.90
CA VAL A 274 -21.64 -18.70 -2.63
C VAL A 274 -21.13 -17.33 -3.02
N GLN A 275 -21.74 -16.72 -4.04
CA GLN A 275 -21.47 -15.33 -4.44
C GLN A 275 -21.75 -14.39 -3.25
N PRO A 276 -20.82 -13.50 -2.86
CA PRO A 276 -20.98 -12.68 -1.66
C PRO A 276 -22.06 -11.59 -1.76
N PHE A 277 -22.64 -11.35 -2.95
CA PHE A 277 -23.67 -10.33 -3.14
C PHE A 277 -24.74 -10.80 -4.15
N PRO A 278 -26.04 -10.65 -3.85
CA PRO A 278 -27.10 -10.92 -4.82
C PRO A 278 -27.02 -9.92 -5.97
N VAL A 279 -26.76 -10.41 -7.17
CA VAL A 279 -27.04 -9.66 -8.40
C VAL A 279 -28.55 -9.75 -8.59
N GLU A 280 -29.31 -8.73 -8.19
CA GLU A 280 -30.56 -8.29 -8.82
C GLU A 280 -31.22 -7.17 -7.99
N LEU A 281 -31.02 -5.93 -8.43
CA LEU A 281 -32.09 -4.93 -8.37
C LEU A 281 -32.75 -4.96 -9.74
N THR A 282 -33.73 -5.85 -9.90
CA THR A 282 -34.66 -5.78 -11.03
C THR A 282 -35.43 -4.48 -10.89
N THR A 283 -35.22 -3.59 -11.86
CA THR A 283 -36.05 -2.39 -12.03
C THR A 283 -37.41 -2.85 -12.55
N SER A 284 -38.47 -2.41 -11.87
CA SER A 284 -39.84 -2.40 -12.37
C SER A 284 -40.13 -1.07 -13.05
#